data_AF-A0AAW5ZS33-F1
#
_entry.id   AF-A0AAW5ZS33-F1
#
_cell.length_a   1.000
_cell.length_b   1.000
_cell.length_c   1.000
_cell.angle_alpha   90.00
_cell.angle_beta   90.00
_cell.angle_gamma   90.00
#
_symmetry.space_group_name_H-M   'P 1'
#
loop_
_entity.id
_entity.type
_entity.pdbx_description
1 polymer ?
#
loop_
_entity_poly.entity_id
_entity_poly.type
_entity_poly.pdbx_seq_one_letter_code
_entity_poly.pdbx_strand_id
1 'polypeptide(L)'
;MYLNIAAQLKPQLKQIDGFISVEHFQSLTHPDKMLSLSFFRNEAAIETWRNMQQHRRAQHIGRESAFADHRLRITQVVRDYELHERDQAPADSRAEHT
;
A
#
# COMPACT_ATOMS: atom_id res chain seq x y z
N MET A 1 16.45 3.90 8.36
CA MET A 1 15.70 3.66 9.62
C MET A 1 14.27 3.18 9.36
N TYR A 2 13.41 3.94 8.68
CA TYR A 2 12.01 3.55 8.41
C TYR A 2 11.84 2.18 7.73
N LEU A 3 12.59 1.90 6.65
CA LEU A 3 12.48 0.65 5.91
C LEU A 3 12.78 -0.60 6.76
N ASN A 4 13.63 -0.47 7.79
CA ASN A 4 13.91 -1.57 8.71
C ASN A 4 12.70 -1.85 9.62
N ILE A 5 12.02 -0.80 10.08
CA ILE A 5 10.78 -0.93 10.88
C ILE A 5 9.68 -1.55 10.01
N ALA A 6 9.54 -1.09 8.76
CA ALA A 6 8.58 -1.66 7.81
C ALA A 6 8.87 -3.15 7.53
N ALA A 7 10.15 -3.53 7.37
CA ALA A 7 10.55 -4.92 7.18
C ALA A 7 10.18 -5.81 8.40
N GLN A 8 10.35 -5.30 9.62
CA GLN A 8 9.99 -6.00 10.85
C GLN A 8 8.49 -6.23 11.02
N LEU A 9 7.66 -5.38 10.39
CA LEU A 9 6.20 -5.46 10.42
C LEU A 9 5.62 -6.38 9.34
N LYS A 10 6.39 -6.67 8.29
CA LYS A 10 5.93 -7.46 7.14
C LYS A 10 5.40 -8.85 7.52
N PRO A 11 6.03 -9.62 8.45
CA PRO A 11 5.52 -10.92 8.85
C PRO A 11 4.13 -10.84 9.51
N GLN A 12 3.89 -9.86 10.38
CA GLN A 12 2.60 -9.69 11.06
C GLN A 12 1.54 -9.16 10.11
N LEU A 13 1.91 -8.24 9.22
CA LEU A 13 1.02 -7.74 8.17
C LEU A 13 0.51 -8.88 7.28
N LYS A 14 1.36 -9.85 6.93
CA LYS A 14 0.99 -11.04 6.16
C LYS A 14 -0.01 -11.98 6.86
N GLN A 15 -0.17 -11.87 8.18
CA GLN A 15 -1.10 -12.71 8.96
C GLN A 15 -2.53 -12.16 8.98
N ILE A 16 -2.74 -10.95 8.46
CA ILE A 16 -4.04 -10.30 8.46
C ILE A 16 -4.90 -10.92 7.38
N ASP A 17 -6.05 -11.47 7.78
CA ASP A 17 -7.05 -11.90 6.81
C ASP A 17 -7.51 -10.70 5.96
N GLY A 18 -7.36 -10.82 4.65
CA GLY A 18 -7.63 -9.76 3.69
C GLY A 18 -6.43 -8.87 3.35
N PHE A 19 -5.21 -9.14 3.85
CA PHE A 19 -4.00 -8.56 3.26
C PHE A 19 -3.71 -9.19 1.89
N ILE A 20 -3.37 -8.35 0.91
CA ILE A 20 -3.04 -8.78 -0.46
C ILE A 20 -1.54 -8.57 -0.73
N SER A 21 -1.07 -7.32 -0.65
CA SER A 21 0.33 -7.00 -0.93
C SER A 21 0.77 -5.69 -0.27
N VAL A 22 2.09 -5.51 -0.15
CA VAL A 22 2.72 -4.23 0.20
C VAL A 22 4.02 -4.05 -0.58
N GLU A 23 4.18 -2.88 -1.18
CA GLU A 23 5.34 -2.49 -1.97
C GLU A 23 5.80 -1.09 -1.58
N HIS A 24 7.08 -0.82 -1.79
CA HIS A 24 7.68 0.49 -1.52
C HIS A 24 8.31 1.03 -2.79
N PHE A 25 7.95 2.26 -3.15
CA PHE A 25 8.48 2.98 -4.29
C PHE A 25 9.14 4.28 -3.84
N GLN A 26 10.20 4.69 -4.53
CA GLN A 26 10.83 5.99 -4.36
C GLN A 26 10.43 6.91 -5.52
N SER A 27 10.16 8.18 -5.23
CA SER A 27 9.85 9.13 -6.30
C SER A 27 11.09 9.41 -7.14
N LEU A 28 10.94 9.34 -8.47
CA LEU A 28 12.00 9.66 -9.42
C LEU A 28 12.33 11.16 -9.47
N THR A 29 11.39 12.03 -9.08
CA THR A 29 11.57 13.49 -9.11
C THR A 29 11.86 14.08 -7.73
N HIS A 30 11.59 13.33 -6.66
CA HIS A 30 11.83 13.74 -5.28
C HIS A 30 12.45 12.57 -4.51
N PRO A 31 13.79 12.37 -4.57
CA PRO A 31 14.44 11.19 -4.01
C PRO A 31 14.12 10.92 -2.53
N ASP A 32 13.88 11.96 -1.72
CA ASP A 32 13.54 11.78 -0.30
C ASP A 32 12.08 11.36 -0.05
N LYS A 33 11.25 11.32 -1.10
CA LYS A 33 9.84 10.95 -1.02
C LYS A 33 9.64 9.48 -1.36
N MET A 34 9.05 8.74 -0.43
CA MET A 34 8.67 7.35 -0.62
C MET A 34 7.15 7.17 -0.62
N LEU A 35 6.69 6.13 -1.32
CA LEU A 35 5.32 5.62 -1.29
C LEU A 35 5.36 4.20 -0.75
N SER A 36 4.60 3.94 0.30
CA SER A 36 4.21 2.58 0.70
C SER A 36 2.81 2.32 0.13
N LEU A 37 2.69 1.38 -0.81
CA LEU A 37 1.45 1.02 -1.45
C LEU A 37 1.03 -0.36 -0.94
N SER A 38 -0.09 -0.43 -0.25
CA SER A 38 -0.63 -1.67 0.31
C SER A 38 -2.01 -1.95 -0.24
N PHE A 39 -2.25 -3.19 -0.65
CA PHE A 39 -3.55 -3.67 -1.06
C PHE A 39 -4.16 -4.54 0.03
N PHE A 40 -5.44 -4.27 0.29
CA PHE A 40 -6.28 -5.05 1.19
C PHE A 40 -7.61 -5.34 0.49
N ARG A 41 -8.20 -6.48 0.82
CA ARG A 41 -9.49 -6.92 0.29
C ARG A 41 -10.61 -5.92 0.60
N ASN A 42 -10.59 -5.32 1.78
CA ASN A 42 -11.59 -4.36 2.23
C ASN A 42 -11.10 -3.50 3.41
N GLU A 43 -11.93 -2.54 3.80
CA GLU A 43 -11.63 -1.62 4.91
C GLU A 43 -11.53 -2.30 6.28
N ALA A 44 -12.26 -3.40 6.51
CA ALA A 44 -12.17 -4.14 7.77
C ALA A 44 -10.78 -4.78 7.99
N ALA A 45 -10.13 -5.26 6.93
CA ALA A 45 -8.75 -5.74 7.00
C ALA A 45 -7.76 -4.58 7.31
N ILE A 46 -8.00 -3.39 6.75
CA ILE A 46 -7.22 -2.17 7.04
C ILE A 46 -7.40 -1.75 8.50
N GLU A 47 -8.62 -1.82 9.02
CA GLU A 47 -8.92 -1.50 10.42
C GLU A 47 -8.18 -2.46 11.36
N THR A 48 -8.25 -3.76 11.08
CA THR A 48 -7.51 -4.80 11.84
C THR A 48 -6.04 -4.45 11.88
N TRP A 49 -5.43 -4.14 10.73
CA TRP A 49 -4.03 -3.74 10.65
C TRP A 49 -3.72 -2.48 11.47
N ARG A 50 -4.51 -1.42 11.31
CA ARG A 50 -4.36 -0.15 12.05
C ARG A 50 -4.42 -0.34 13.56
N ASN A 51 -5.20 -1.31 14.03
CA ASN A 51 -5.43 -1.53 15.45
C ASN A 51 -4.38 -2.44 16.10
N MET A 52 -3.51 -3.11 15.34
CA MET A 52 -2.41 -3.91 15.89
C MET A 52 -1.41 -3.05 16.66
N GLN A 53 -1.04 -3.48 17.88
CA GLN A 53 -0.14 -2.74 18.75
C GLN A 53 1.23 -2.47 18.11
N GLN A 54 1.79 -3.46 17.39
CA GLN A 54 3.08 -3.31 16.71
C GLN A 54 3.02 -2.23 15.62
N HIS A 55 1.93 -2.20 14.87
CA HIS A 55 1.72 -1.18 13.85
C HIS A 55 1.55 0.22 14.47
N ARG A 56 0.78 0.35 15.56
CA ARG A 56 0.68 1.64 16.29
C ARG A 56 2.03 2.13 16.80
N ARG A 57 2.88 1.24 17.33
CA ARG A 57 4.25 1.59 17.74
C ARG A 57 5.08 2.11 16.57
N ALA A 58 5.02 1.45 15.42
CA ALA A 58 5.72 1.92 14.23
C ALA A 58 5.17 3.27 13.74
N GLN A 59 3.86 3.51 13.81
CA GLN A 59 3.28 4.81 13.48
C GLN A 59 3.77 5.91 14.42
N HIS A 60 3.91 5.62 15.72
CA HIS A 60 4.47 6.54 16.69
C HIS A 60 5.90 6.95 16.33
N ILE A 61 6.77 5.96 16.13
CA ILE A 61 8.17 6.20 15.70
C ILE A 61 8.20 6.97 14.38
N GLY A 62 7.32 6.60 13.45
CA GLY A 62 7.14 7.26 12.16
C GLY A 62 6.90 8.76 12.29
N ARG A 63 5.98 9.13 13.19
CA ARG A 63 5.57 10.53 13.44
C ARG A 63 6.62 11.33 14.21
N GLU A 64 7.35 10.70 15.13
CA GLU A 64 8.31 11.42 15.97
C GLU A 64 9.65 11.65 15.30
N SER A 65 10.12 10.70 14.48
CA SER A 65 11.53 10.70 14.08
C SER A 65 11.84 10.14 12.70
N ALA A 66 10.91 9.46 12.03
CA ALA A 66 11.21 8.79 10.75
C ALA A 66 10.89 9.64 9.51
N PHE A 67 9.96 10.60 9.62
CA PHE A 67 9.50 11.41 8.49
C PHE A 67 9.39 12.89 8.85
N ALA A 68 9.76 13.76 7.91
CA ALA A 68 9.48 15.19 8.03
C ALA A 68 7.98 15.49 7.87
N ASP A 69 7.28 14.72 7.04
CA ASP A 69 5.82 14.78 6.85
C ASP A 69 5.30 13.46 6.27
N HIS A 70 4.00 13.17 6.38
CA HIS A 70 3.36 12.01 5.75
C HIS A 70 1.89 12.27 5.39
N ARG A 71 1.42 11.58 4.34
CA ARG A 71 0.00 11.58 3.93
C ARG A 71 -0.48 10.16 3.71
N LEU A 72 -1.61 9.82 4.32
CA LEU A 72 -2.34 8.58 4.05
C LEU A 72 -3.51 8.85 3.11
N ARG A 73 -3.75 7.93 2.18
CA ARG A 73 -4.95 7.90 1.33
C ARG A 73 -5.48 6.47 1.30
N ILE A 74 -6.79 6.33 1.43
CA ILE A 74 -7.50 5.07 1.27
C ILE A 74 -8.36 5.22 0.03
N THR A 75 -8.23 4.28 -0.92
CA THR A 75 -8.91 4.32 -2.21
C THR A 75 -9.47 2.95 -2.54
N GLN A 76 -10.54 2.91 -3.33
CA GLN A 76 -11.07 1.67 -3.90
C GLN A 76 -10.53 1.48 -5.32
N VAL A 77 -10.17 0.25 -5.66
CA VAL A 77 -9.85 -0.14 -7.03
C VAL A 77 -11.16 -0.27 -7.79
N VAL A 78 -11.37 0.58 -8.78
CA VAL A 78 -12.59 0.58 -9.61
C VAL A 78 -12.45 -0.38 -10.79
N ARG A 79 -11.24 -0.55 -11.30
CA ARG A 79 -10.86 -1.49 -12.36
C ARG A 79 -9.40 -1.92 -12.14
N ASP A 80 -9.13 -3.19 -12.41
CA ASP A 80 -7.79 -3.79 -12.40
C ASP A 80 -7.67 -4.71 -13.62
N TYR A 81 -6.69 -4.44 -14.48
CA TYR A 81 -6.45 -5.21 -15.70
C TYR A 81 -5.00 -5.10 -16.12
N GLU A 82 -4.49 -6.18 -16.69
CA GLU A 82 -3.10 -6.28 -17.11
C GLU A 82 -2.96 -6.09 -18.63
N LEU A 83 -1.74 -6.28 -19.13
CA LEU A 83 -1.45 -6.27 -20.56
C LEU A 83 -2.27 -7.33 -21.32
N HIS A 84 -2.47 -8.50 -20.71
CA HIS A 84 -3.14 -9.65 -21.34
C HIS A 84 -4.53 -9.94 -20.74
N GLU A 85 -4.72 -9.73 -19.43
CA GLU A 85 -6.01 -9.93 -18.76
C GLU A 85 -6.83 -8.64 -18.81
N ARG A 86 -7.66 -8.48 -19.85
CA ARG A 86 -8.31 -7.21 -20.20
C ARG A 86 -9.83 -7.17 -19.99
N ASP A 87 -10.39 -8.07 -19.19
CA ASP A 87 -11.83 -8.14 -18.96
C ASP A 87 -12.41 -6.85 -18.36
N GLN A 88 -11.65 -6.20 -17.47
CA GLN A 88 -12.04 -4.93 -16.85
C GLN A 88 -11.60 -3.70 -17.66
N ALA A 89 -10.87 -3.88 -18.77
CA ALA A 89 -10.39 -2.75 -19.58
C ALA A 89 -11.58 -2.00 -20.22
N PRO A 90 -11.50 -0.67 -20.33
CA PRO A 90 -12.48 0.13 -21.05
C PRO A 90 -12.69 -0.35 -22.50
N ALA A 91 -13.91 -0.21 -23.02
CA ALA A 91 -14.28 -0.74 -24.34
C ALA A 91 -13.48 -0.10 -25.48
N ASP A 92 -13.28 1.21 -25.41
CA ASP A 92 -12.40 1.98 -26.30
C ASP A 92 -10.95 1.49 -26.22
N SER A 93 -10.43 1.27 -25.01
CA SER A 93 -9.07 0.77 -24.80
C SER A 93 -8.86 -0.65 -25.35
N ARG A 94 -9.88 -1.51 -25.33
CA ARG A 94 -9.82 -2.83 -25.97
C ARG A 94 -9.78 -2.69 -27.48
N ALA A 95 -10.68 -1.90 -28.07
CA ALA A 95 -10.77 -1.73 -29.53
C ALA A 95 -9.45 -1.28 -30.18
N GLU A 96 -8.67 -0.44 -29.48
CA GLU A 96 -7.38 0.06 -29.97
C GLU A 96 -6.19 -0.91 -29.80
N HIS A 97 -6.32 -1.92 -28.93
CA HIS A 97 -5.18 -2.71 -28.45
C HIS A 97 -5.45 -4.23 -28.39
N THR A 98 -6.49 -4.73 -29.05
CA THR A 98 -6.68 -6.14 -29.44
C THR A 98 -6.31 -6.34 -30.89
#